data_AF-A0A1R3IBL6-F1
#
_entry.id   AF-A0A1R3IBL6-F1
#
_cell.length_a   1.000
_cell.length_b   1.000
_cell.length_c   1.000
_cell.angle_alpha   90.00
_cell.angle_beta   90.00
_cell.angle_gamma   90.00
#
_symmetry.space_group_name_H-M   'P 1'
#
loop_
_entity.id
_entity.type
_entity.pdbx_description
1 polymer ?
#
loop_
_entity_poly.entity_id
_entity_poly.type
_entity_poly.pdbx_seq_one_letter_code
_entity_poly.pdbx_strand_id
1 'polypeptide(L)'
;MESWTQGKTFHAVFKYNDQSFDVVMVNKEGHDSYSVNEGAKVFDSGYDKIGLAFGPNHFIDSTPDVCAAGMKMAINAAAPPPQF
;
A
#
# COMPACT_ATOMS: atom_id res chain seq x y z
N MET A 1 22.95 7.27 -1.98
CA MET A 1 21.56 7.40 -2.45
C MET A 1 21.64 7.83 -3.90
N GLU A 2 21.12 7.02 -4.83
CA GLU A 2 21.25 7.27 -6.27
C GLU A 2 20.54 8.57 -6.66
N SER A 3 21.27 9.51 -7.28
CA SER A 3 20.76 10.84 -7.66
C SER A 3 19.52 10.78 -8.55
N TRP A 4 19.36 9.70 -9.33
CA TRP A 4 18.18 9.46 -10.16
C TRP A 4 16.87 9.42 -9.37
N THR A 5 16.90 8.92 -8.12
CA THR A 5 15.69 8.81 -7.29
C THR A 5 15.28 10.12 -6.63
N GLN A 6 16.17 11.12 -6.61
CA GLN A 6 15.96 12.38 -5.90
C GLN A 6 14.81 13.18 -6.52
N GLY A 7 13.88 13.63 -5.67
CA GLY A 7 12.74 14.44 -6.09
C GLY A 7 11.63 13.68 -6.83
N LYS A 8 11.70 12.34 -6.91
CA LYS A 8 10.68 11.52 -7.56
C LYS A 8 9.72 10.91 -6.55
N THR A 9 8.43 10.93 -6.88
CA THR A 9 7.41 10.16 -6.18
C THR A 9 7.29 8.78 -6.83
N PHE A 10 7.63 7.74 -6.07
CA PHE A 10 7.42 6.36 -6.50
C PHE A 10 5.98 5.94 -6.28
N HIS A 11 5.43 5.19 -7.23
CA HIS A 11 4.06 4.69 -7.16
C HIS A 11 4.06 3.17 -7.28
N ALA A 12 3.18 2.52 -6.53
CA ALA A 12 2.76 1.15 -6.79
C ALA A 12 1.48 1.17 -7.65
N VAL A 13 1.40 0.27 -8.63
CA VAL A 13 0.20 0.08 -9.46
C VAL A 13 -0.39 -1.30 -9.16
N PHE A 14 -1.60 -1.32 -8.64
CA PHE A 14 -2.36 -2.54 -8.37
C PHE A 14 -3.36 -2.78 -9.49
N LYS A 15 -3.43 -4.02 -9.98
CA LYS A 15 -4.40 -4.46 -10.98
C LYS A 15 -5.07 -5.72 -10.49
N TYR A 16 -6.39 -5.73 -10.41
CA TYR A 16 -7.16 -6.84 -9.86
C TYR A 16 -8.60 -6.82 -10.40
N ASN A 17 -9.35 -7.90 -10.14
CA ASN A 17 -10.78 -7.94 -10.38
C ASN A 17 -11.48 -7.19 -9.24
N ASP A 18 -12.00 -6.00 -9.51
CA ASP A 18 -12.67 -5.11 -8.55
C ASP A 18 -13.97 -5.69 -7.98
N GLN A 19 -14.53 -6.72 -8.62
CA GLN A 19 -15.67 -7.47 -8.09
C GLN A 19 -15.29 -8.47 -6.99
N SER A 20 -14.00 -8.75 -6.80
CA SER A 20 -13.53 -9.81 -5.90
C SER A 20 -12.54 -9.34 -4.84
N PHE A 21 -11.80 -8.27 -5.12
CA PHE A 21 -10.71 -7.80 -4.27
C PHE A 21 -10.70 -6.29 -4.22
N ASP A 22 -10.02 -5.74 -3.21
CA ASP A 22 -9.69 -4.33 -3.12
C ASP A 22 -8.22 -4.16 -2.69
N VAL A 23 -7.80 -2.90 -2.52
CA VAL A 23 -6.52 -2.57 -1.92
C VAL A 23 -6.78 -1.57 -0.81
N VAL A 24 -6.38 -1.93 0.41
CA VAL A 24 -6.45 -1.03 1.55
C VAL A 24 -5.06 -0.70 2.06
N MET A 25 -4.71 0.58 2.04
CA MET A 25 -3.52 1.06 2.73
C MET A 25 -3.83 1.19 4.23
N VAL A 26 -3.09 0.46 5.05
CA VAL A 26 -3.24 0.40 6.51
C VAL A 26 -1.93 0.78 7.20
N ASN A 27 -1.98 0.98 8.52
CA ASN A 27 -0.77 1.07 9.33
C ASN A 27 -0.19 -0.33 9.62
N LYS A 28 0.95 -0.41 10.33
CA LYS A 28 1.61 -1.68 10.66
C LYS A 28 0.72 -2.63 11.47
N GLU A 29 -0.01 -2.10 12.45
CA GLU A 29 -0.91 -2.90 13.29
C GLU A 29 -1.99 -3.55 12.44
N GLY A 30 -2.70 -2.77 11.63
CA GLY A 30 -3.76 -3.27 10.75
C GLY A 30 -3.27 -4.32 9.75
N HIS A 31 -2.04 -4.17 9.25
CA HIS A 31 -1.42 -5.18 8.41
C HIS A 31 -1.15 -6.49 9.17
N ASP A 32 -0.61 -6.42 10.38
CA ASP A 32 -0.23 -7.60 11.16
C ASP A 32 -1.46 -8.32 11.74
N SER A 33 -2.55 -7.60 12.01
CA SER A 33 -3.83 -8.13 12.48
C SER A 33 -4.85 -8.42 11.37
N TYR A 34 -4.49 -8.22 10.10
CA TYR A 34 -5.40 -8.45 8.95
C TYR A 34 -6.69 -7.62 9.02
N SER A 35 -6.60 -6.38 9.49
CA SER A 35 -7.76 -5.54 9.78
C SER A 35 -7.63 -4.14 9.18
N VAL A 36 -8.73 -3.66 8.59
CA VAL A 36 -8.89 -2.25 8.22
C VAL A 36 -9.07 -1.41 9.50
N ASN A 37 -8.15 -0.50 9.77
CA ASN A 37 -8.12 0.28 11.01
C ASN A 37 -8.16 1.80 10.78
N GLU A 38 -8.05 2.58 11.85
CA GLU A 38 -8.19 4.03 11.78
C GLU A 38 -7.15 4.66 10.83
N GLY A 39 -7.61 5.54 9.95
CA GLY A 39 -6.78 6.20 8.94
C GLY A 39 -6.50 5.36 7.69
N ALA A 40 -7.08 4.16 7.59
CA ALA A 40 -6.97 3.35 6.40
C ALA A 40 -7.57 4.04 5.17
N LYS A 41 -6.97 3.78 4.00
CA LYS A 41 -7.46 4.27 2.71
C LYS A 41 -7.81 3.08 1.83
N VAL A 42 -9.07 3.00 1.42
CA VAL A 42 -9.59 1.95 0.56
C VAL A 42 -9.51 2.41 -0.90
N PHE A 43 -9.09 1.52 -1.77
CA PHE A 43 -9.02 1.69 -3.21
C PHE A 43 -9.67 0.45 -3.85
N ASP A 44 -10.64 0.66 -4.74
CA ASP A 44 -11.54 -0.38 -5.24
C ASP A 44 -11.78 -0.28 -6.76
N SER A 45 -10.89 0.39 -7.50
CA SER A 45 -11.09 0.66 -8.93
C SER A 45 -10.67 -0.48 -9.87
N GLY A 46 -9.98 -1.51 -9.35
CA GLY A 46 -9.34 -2.55 -10.15
C GLY A 46 -8.06 -2.11 -10.88
N TYR A 47 -7.75 -0.81 -10.88
CA TYR A 47 -6.51 -0.21 -11.38
C TYR A 47 -6.08 0.96 -10.48
N ASP A 48 -5.41 0.69 -9.37
CA ASP A 48 -5.04 1.74 -8.41
C ASP A 48 -3.58 2.13 -8.55
N LYS A 49 -3.32 3.42 -8.80
CA LYS A 49 -1.99 4.02 -8.80
C LYS A 49 -1.77 4.79 -7.51
N ILE A 50 -1.06 4.17 -6.57
CA ILE A 50 -0.88 4.69 -5.20
C ILE A 50 0.56 5.20 -5.02
N GLY A 51 0.68 6.46 -4.59
CA GLY A 51 1.98 7.04 -4.23
C GLY A 51 2.51 6.45 -2.92
N LEU A 52 3.78 6.07 -2.89
CA LEU A 52 4.43 5.50 -1.71
C LEU A 52 4.97 6.60 -0.81
N ALA A 53 4.62 6.55 0.47
CA ALA A 53 5.26 7.35 1.49
C ALA A 53 6.68 6.83 1.75
N PHE A 54 7.59 7.71 2.17
CA PHE A 54 8.92 7.26 2.59
C PHE A 54 8.84 6.31 3.78
N GLY A 55 9.64 5.25 3.74
CA GLY A 55 9.59 4.17 4.71
C GLY A 55 8.52 3.13 4.37
N PRO A 56 7.97 2.43 5.37
CA PRO A 56 7.09 1.29 5.17
C PRO A 56 5.66 1.71 4.79
N ASN A 57 5.13 1.10 3.74
CA ASN A 57 3.75 1.21 3.27
C ASN A 57 3.14 -0.19 3.36
N HIS A 58 1.99 -0.32 4.03
CA HIS A 58 1.34 -1.62 4.23
C HIS A 58 0.00 -1.65 3.51
N PHE A 59 -0.23 -2.74 2.79
CA PHE A 59 -1.41 -2.97 1.97
C PHE A 59 -2.03 -4.32 2.31
N ILE A 60 -3.35 -4.39 2.31
CA ILE A 60 -4.14 -5.61 2.50
C ILE A 60 -5.32 -5.62 1.53
N ASP A 61 -5.87 -6.81 1.26
CA ASP A 61 -7.30 -6.93 0.91
C ASP A 61 -8.14 -6.74 2.19
N SER A 62 -9.28 -6.07 2.10
CA SER A 62 -10.13 -5.77 3.26
C SER A 62 -10.83 -7.00 3.83
N THR A 63 -10.91 -8.12 3.09
CA THR A 63 -11.53 -9.36 3.55
C THR A 63 -10.57 -10.11 4.47
N PRO A 64 -10.87 -10.25 5.79
CA PRO A 64 -9.91 -10.77 6.76
C PRO A 64 -9.35 -12.17 6.42
N ASP A 65 -10.21 -13.08 5.96
CA ASP A 65 -9.79 -14.45 5.60
C ASP A 65 -8.89 -14.46 4.35
N VAL A 66 -9.15 -13.60 3.38
CA VAL A 66 -8.33 -13.45 2.15
C VAL A 66 -6.98 -12.81 2.48
N CYS A 67 -6.99 -11.77 3.33
CA CYS A 67 -5.78 -11.16 3.86
C CYS A 67 -4.92 -12.15 4.65
N ALA A 68 -5.54 -12.93 5.55
CA ALA A 68 -4.88 -13.95 6.35
C ALA A 68 -4.33 -15.10 5.50
N ALA A 69 -4.98 -15.42 4.38
CA ALA A 69 -4.49 -16.37 3.38
C ALA A 69 -3.28 -15.86 2.57
N GLY A 70 -2.86 -14.60 2.77
CA GLY A 70 -1.64 -14.03 2.19
C GLY A 70 -1.85 -12.84 1.27
N MET A 71 -3.09 -12.35 1.10
CA MET A 71 -3.36 -11.16 0.29
C MET A 71 -3.05 -9.87 1.06
N LYS A 72 -1.75 -9.67 1.31
CA LYS A 72 -1.15 -8.52 2.00
C LYS A 72 0.26 -8.28 1.48
N MET A 73 0.72 -7.04 1.55
CA MET A 73 2.05 -6.66 1.08
C MET A 73 2.59 -5.47 1.88
N ALA A 74 3.88 -5.51 2.18
CA ALA A 74 4.62 -4.39 2.74
C ALA A 74 5.67 -3.90 1.73
N ILE A 75 5.67 -2.61 1.41
CA ILE A 75 6.64 -1.96 0.52
C ILE A 75 7.40 -0.91 1.31
N ASN A 76 8.72 -1.04 1.39
CA ASN A 76 9.58 -0.03 2.00
C ASN A 76 10.20 0.89 0.93
N ALA A 77 9.71 2.13 0.84
CA ALA A 77 10.29 3.14 -0.05
C ALA A 77 11.53 3.77 0.62
N ALA A 78 12.72 3.46 0.08
CA ALA A 78 14.01 3.85 0.68
C ALA A 78 14.53 5.25 0.27
N ALA A 79 13.84 5.93 -0.64
CA ALA A 79 14.20 7.29 -1.06
C ALA A 79 13.27 8.31 -0.35
N PRO A 80 13.80 9.23 0.47
CA PRO A 80 13.00 10.25 1.13
C PRO A 80 12.40 11.23 0.11
N PRO A 81 11.25 11.84 0.44
CA PRO A 81 10.69 12.88 -0.40
C PRO A 81 11.69 14.05 -0.49
N PRO A 82 11.69 14.84 -1.56
CA PRO A 82 12.52 16.04 -1.61
C PRO A 82 12.26 16.93 -0.39
N GLN A 83 13.30 17.16 0.42
CA GLN A 83 13.32 18.21 1.43
C GLN A 83 13.46 19.54 0.67
N PHE A 84 12.41 20.36 0.72
CA PHE A 84 12.46 21.75 0.27
C PHE A 84 13.13 22.61 1.32
#